data_AF-A0A1G5WZB9-F1
#
_entry.id   AF-A0A1G5WZB9-F1
#
_cell.length_a   1.000
_cell.length_b   1.000
_cell.length_c   1.000
_cell.angle_alpha   90.00
_cell.angle_beta   90.00
_cell.angle_gamma   90.00
#
_symmetry.space_group_name_H-M   'P 1'
#
loop_
_entity.id
_entity.type
_entity.pdbx_description
1 polymer ?
#
loop_
_entity_poly.entity_id
_entity_poly.type
_entity_poly.pdbx_seq_one_letter_code
_entity_poly.pdbx_strand_id
1 'polypeptide(L)'
;MEKILLLFLLLPGFLFGQNHEANIKKIFDTELTKGHTYENLRYLTKNIGHRLAGSPSAAAAVEWTRQLMESYGFDTVYLQPVMVPHWIRGGRTSCESLTQKSMVCWNSPLLLW
;
A
#
# COMPACT_ATOMS: atom_id res chain seq x y z
N MET A 1 13.16 -35.57 42.77
CA MET A 1 13.71 -34.38 42.09
C MET A 1 14.52 -34.73 40.84
N GLU A 2 15.20 -35.88 40.81
CA GLU A 2 16.07 -36.25 39.67
C GLU A 2 15.32 -36.59 38.37
N LYS A 3 14.10 -37.12 38.47
CA LYS A 3 13.27 -37.47 37.30
C LYS A 3 12.68 -36.25 36.57
N ILE A 4 12.55 -35.11 37.26
CA ILE A 4 12.03 -33.84 36.70
C ILE A 4 13.14 -33.12 35.92
N LEU A 5 14.39 -33.22 36.38
CA LEU A 5 15.58 -32.73 35.66
C LEU A 5 15.78 -33.43 34.31
N LEU A 6 15.51 -34.74 34.24
CA LEU A 6 15.59 -35.52 32.99
C LEU A 6 14.51 -35.12 31.97
N LEU A 7 13.33 -34.67 32.42
CA LEU A 7 12.25 -34.21 31.54
C LEU A 7 12.58 -32.85 30.89
N PHE A 8 13.25 -31.96 31.62
CA PHE A 8 13.70 -30.66 31.10
C PHE A 8 14.89 -30.81 30.13
N LEU A 9 15.71 -31.84 30.30
CA LEU A 9 16.85 -32.16 29.43
C LEU A 9 16.43 -32.73 28.05
N LEU A 10 15.28 -33.41 27.97
CA LEU A 10 14.73 -33.96 26.71
C LEU A 10 13.84 -32.97 25.94
N LEU A 11 13.46 -31.85 26.56
CA LEU A 11 12.60 -30.82 25.95
C LEU A 11 13.18 -30.12 24.68
N PRO A 12 14.50 -29.89 24.53
CA PRO A 12 15.04 -29.21 23.35
C PRO A 12 15.16 -30.09 22.10
N GLY A 13 14.85 -31.39 22.16
CA GLY A 13 14.95 -32.32 21.03
C GLY A 13 13.88 -32.14 19.92
N PHE A 14 12.91 -31.24 20.12
CA PHE A 14 11.80 -30.99 19.18
C PHE A 14 11.89 -29.66 18.42
N LEU A 15 13.05 -28.99 18.45
CA LEU A 15 13.24 -27.72 17.74
C LEU A 15 13.50 -27.98 16.24
N PHE A 16 12.43 -28.18 15.46
CA PHE A 16 12.48 -28.09 14.00
C PHE A 16 12.59 -26.62 13.57
N GLY A 17 13.51 -26.30 12.68
CA GLY A 17 13.67 -24.96 12.10
C GLY A 17 12.51 -24.56 11.17
N GLN A 18 12.31 -23.26 11.00
CA GLN A 18 11.31 -22.71 10.07
C GLN A 18 11.73 -22.98 8.61
N ASN A 19 10.88 -23.68 7.85
CA ASN A 19 11.06 -23.89 6.40
C ASN A 19 10.61 -22.63 5.63
N HIS A 20 11.49 -21.62 5.60
CA HIS A 20 11.20 -20.32 4.96
C HIS A 20 10.87 -20.45 3.47
N GLU A 21 11.55 -21.34 2.75
CA GLU A 21 11.29 -21.59 1.32
C GLU A 21 9.85 -22.07 1.06
N ALA A 22 9.39 -23.04 1.84
CA ALA A 22 8.03 -23.57 1.73
C ALA A 22 6.96 -22.52 2.04
N ASN A 23 7.22 -21.64 3.01
CA ASN A 23 6.32 -20.54 3.36
C ASN A 23 6.21 -19.50 2.23
N ILE A 24 7.34 -19.12 1.62
CA ILE A 24 7.35 -18.17 0.49
C ILE A 24 6.60 -18.76 -0.70
N LYS A 25 6.85 -20.03 -1.04
CA LYS A 25 6.14 -20.72 -2.13
C LYS A 25 4.63 -20.74 -1.87
N LYS A 26 4.21 -21.01 -0.63
CA LYS A 26 2.79 -21.03 -0.25
C LYS A 26 2.12 -19.68 -0.46
N ILE A 27 2.76 -18.58 -0.09
CA ILE A 27 2.23 -17.22 -0.32
C ILE A 27 2.07 -16.98 -1.83
N PHE A 28 3.12 -17.27 -2.60
CA PHE A 28 3.11 -17.11 -4.05
C PHE A 28 2.00 -17.91 -4.74
N ASP A 29 1.87 -19.20 -4.41
CA ASP A 29 0.83 -20.07 -4.95
C ASP A 29 -0.58 -19.58 -4.56
N THR A 30 -0.73 -19.06 -3.34
CA THR A 30 -2.02 -18.54 -2.84
C THR A 30 -2.44 -17.29 -3.61
N GLU A 31 -1.54 -16.35 -3.85
CA GLU A 31 -1.85 -15.13 -4.62
C GLU A 31 -2.16 -15.42 -6.09
N LEU A 32 -1.49 -16.40 -6.70
CA LEU A 32 -1.78 -16.79 -8.09
C LEU A 32 -3.14 -17.49 -8.26
N THR A 33 -3.58 -18.25 -7.26
CA THR A 33 -4.81 -19.04 -7.35
C THR A 33 -6.03 -18.35 -6.77
N LYS A 34 -5.85 -17.52 -5.73
CA LYS A 34 -6.92 -16.90 -4.94
C LYS A 34 -6.70 -15.41 -4.67
N GLY A 35 -5.76 -14.76 -5.36
CA GLY A 35 -5.41 -13.37 -5.11
C GLY A 35 -6.53 -12.39 -5.48
N HIS A 36 -6.61 -11.29 -4.73
CA HIS A 36 -7.59 -10.22 -4.94
C HIS A 36 -7.09 -9.12 -5.91
N THR A 37 -5.85 -9.21 -6.38
CA THR A 37 -5.15 -8.18 -7.15
C THR A 37 -5.89 -7.76 -8.42
N TYR A 38 -6.41 -8.73 -9.18
CA TYR A 38 -7.14 -8.43 -10.42
C TYR A 38 -8.48 -7.74 -10.17
N GLU A 39 -9.20 -8.12 -9.11
CA GLU A 39 -10.46 -7.50 -8.72
C GLU A 39 -10.24 -6.08 -8.21
N ASN A 40 -9.19 -5.86 -7.40
CA ASN A 40 -8.76 -4.55 -6.94
C ASN A 40 -8.39 -3.63 -8.13
N LEU A 41 -7.63 -4.15 -9.10
CA LEU A 41 -7.30 -3.42 -10.33
C LEU A 41 -8.56 -3.12 -11.16
N ARG A 42 -9.49 -4.05 -11.26
CA ARG A 42 -10.76 -3.87 -11.97
C ARG A 42 -11.58 -2.75 -11.33
N TYR A 43 -11.68 -2.71 -10.00
CA TYR A 43 -12.37 -1.64 -9.28
C TYR A 43 -11.73 -0.28 -9.55
N LEU A 44 -10.40 -0.18 -9.42
CA LEU A 44 -9.65 1.06 -9.68
C LEU A 44 -9.86 1.59 -11.10
N THR A 45 -9.90 0.70 -12.09
CA THR A 45 -10.01 1.10 -13.51
C THR A 45 -11.43 1.37 -13.96
N LYS A 46 -12.42 0.62 -13.46
CA LYS A 46 -13.83 0.74 -13.87
C LYS A 46 -14.62 1.76 -13.06
N ASN A 47 -14.36 1.87 -11.76
CA ASN A 47 -15.16 2.73 -10.89
C ASN A 47 -14.50 4.09 -10.68
N ILE A 48 -13.18 4.14 -10.45
CA ILE A 48 -12.47 5.40 -10.17
C ILE A 48 -11.95 6.05 -11.46
N GLY A 49 -11.35 5.24 -12.34
CA GLY A 49 -10.86 5.69 -13.64
C GLY A 49 -9.52 6.43 -13.59
N HIS A 50 -9.44 7.56 -14.28
CA HIS A 50 -8.20 8.33 -14.48
C HIS A 50 -7.77 9.01 -13.17
N ARG A 51 -6.54 8.74 -12.72
CA ARG A 51 -6.01 9.16 -11.40
C ARG A 51 -4.78 10.05 -11.54
N LEU A 52 -4.90 11.15 -12.30
CA LEU A 52 -3.84 12.15 -12.41
C LEU A 52 -3.61 12.77 -11.02
N ALA A 53 -2.35 13.01 -10.63
CA ALA A 53 -2.03 13.63 -9.36
C ALA A 53 -2.76 14.98 -9.21
N GLY A 54 -3.35 15.21 -8.04
CA GLY A 54 -4.14 16.42 -7.74
C GLY A 54 -5.59 16.42 -8.28
N SER A 55 -5.99 15.42 -9.07
CA SER A 55 -7.38 15.28 -9.53
C SER A 55 -8.30 14.71 -8.43
N PRO A 56 -9.62 14.96 -8.48
CA PRO A 56 -10.58 14.40 -7.52
C PRO A 56 -10.59 12.86 -7.54
N SER A 57 -10.39 12.24 -8.71
CA SER A 57 -10.30 10.79 -8.85
C SER A 57 -9.07 10.20 -8.17
N ALA A 58 -7.95 10.93 -8.09
CA ALA A 58 -6.78 10.48 -7.34
C ALA A 58 -7.06 10.49 -5.82
N ALA A 59 -7.77 11.50 -5.30
CA ALA A 59 -8.19 11.53 -3.90
C ALA A 59 -9.15 10.38 -3.57
N ALA A 60 -10.09 10.08 -4.47
CA ALA A 60 -10.98 8.92 -4.32
C ALA A 60 -10.23 7.58 -4.31
N ALA A 61 -9.18 7.42 -5.14
CA ALA A 61 -8.34 6.22 -5.15
C ALA A 61 -7.57 6.03 -3.84
N VAL A 62 -7.05 7.11 -3.25
CA VAL A 62 -6.35 7.07 -1.96
C VAL A 62 -7.31 6.64 -0.85
N GLU A 63 -8.49 7.25 -0.81
CA GLU A 63 -9.49 6.94 0.23
C GLU A 63 -10.04 5.51 0.09
N TRP A 64 -10.31 5.05 -1.12
CA TRP A 64 -10.70 3.67 -1.37
C TRP A 64 -9.61 2.68 -0.92
N THR A 65 -8.34 2.98 -1.21
CA THR A 65 -7.22 2.12 -0.81
C THR A 65 -7.09 2.05 0.71
N ARG A 66 -7.30 3.17 1.41
CA ARG A 66 -7.33 3.21 2.89
C ARG A 66 -8.40 2.26 3.44
N GLN A 67 -9.63 2.37 2.94
CA GLN A 67 -10.75 1.51 3.35
C GLN A 67 -10.48 0.04 3.05
N LEU A 68 -9.88 -0.27 1.89
CA LEU A 68 -9.50 -1.63 1.53
C LEU A 68 -8.46 -2.20 2.50
N MET A 69 -7.43 -1.43 2.83
CA MET A 69 -6.40 -1.82 3.79
C MET A 69 -6.99 -2.06 5.19
N GLU A 70 -7.91 -1.23 5.64
CA GLU A 70 -8.62 -1.43 6.90
C GLU A 70 -9.49 -2.70 6.87
N SER A 71 -10.14 -2.99 5.74
CA SER A 71 -10.96 -4.20 5.58
C SER A 71 -10.15 -5.49 5.63
N TYR A 72 -8.86 -5.44 5.29
CA TYR A 72 -7.95 -6.57 5.36
C TYR A 72 -7.40 -6.81 6.78
N GLY A 73 -7.64 -5.88 7.71
CA GLY A 73 -7.22 -6.01 9.10
C GLY A 73 -5.72 -5.77 9.32
N PHE A 74 -5.10 -4.86 8.56
CA PHE A 74 -3.73 -4.42 8.85
C PHE A 74 -3.65 -3.70 10.21
N ASP A 75 -2.52 -3.85 10.90
CA ASP A 75 -2.34 -3.33 12.27
C ASP A 75 -2.50 -1.82 12.39
N THR A 76 -1.97 -1.06 11.42
CA THR A 76 -2.07 0.40 11.38
C THR A 76 -2.20 0.90 9.93
N VAL A 77 -3.10 1.84 9.71
CA VAL A 77 -3.32 2.48 8.41
C VAL A 77 -3.35 3.99 8.63
N TYR A 78 -2.52 4.74 7.91
CA TYR A 78 -2.49 6.20 7.96
C TYR A 78 -2.21 6.79 6.59
N LEU A 79 -2.72 8.00 6.36
CA LEU A 79 -2.50 8.75 5.13
C LEU A 79 -1.36 9.74 5.33
N GLN A 80 -0.40 9.74 4.41
CA GLN A 80 0.69 10.71 4.39
C GLN A 80 0.33 11.89 3.47
N PRO A 81 0.29 13.14 3.99
CA PRO A 81 0.01 14.30 3.15
C PRO A 81 1.20 14.55 2.20
N VAL A 82 0.92 14.73 0.92
CA VAL A 82 1.91 15.06 -0.12
C VAL A 82 1.38 16.25 -0.93
N MET A 83 2.21 17.28 -1.08
CA MET A 83 1.89 18.43 -1.92
C MET A 83 2.24 18.11 -3.38
N VAL A 84 1.24 18.25 -4.28
CA VAL A 84 1.42 17.99 -5.71
C VAL A 84 0.93 19.19 -6.52
N PRO A 85 1.60 19.56 -7.63
CA PRO A 85 1.08 20.57 -8.54
C PRO A 85 -0.13 20.01 -9.30
N HIS A 86 -1.17 20.84 -9.45
CA HIS A 86 -2.34 20.48 -10.25
C HIS A 86 -2.16 20.97 -11.69
N TRP A 87 -2.22 20.05 -12.65
CA TRP A 87 -2.03 20.36 -14.06
C TRP A 87 -3.33 20.13 -14.85
N ILE A 88 -3.75 21.15 -15.60
CA ILE A 88 -4.96 21.16 -16.41
C ILE A 88 -4.57 21.43 -17.87
N ARG A 89 -4.99 20.56 -18.80
CA ARG A 89 -4.77 20.78 -20.24
C ARG A 89 -5.53 22.02 -20.72
N GLY A 90 -4.84 22.96 -21.36
CA GLY A 90 -5.44 24.11 -22.04
C GLY A 90 -5.85 25.28 -21.15
N GLY A 91 -5.60 25.21 -19.83
CA GLY A 91 -5.81 26.33 -18.89
C GLY A 91 -4.48 26.81 -18.31
N ARG A 92 -4.45 28.05 -17.80
CA ARG A 92 -3.32 28.57 -17.00
C ARG A 92 -2.98 27.55 -15.92
N THR A 93 -1.72 27.16 -15.81
CA THR A 93 -1.20 26.27 -14.76
C THR A 93 -1.43 26.92 -13.40
N SER A 94 -2.52 26.54 -12.72
CA SER A 94 -2.78 26.95 -11.35
C SER A 94 -2.26 25.88 -10.40
N CYS A 95 -1.18 26.18 -9.68
CA CYS A 95 -0.81 25.41 -8.50
C CYS A 95 -1.74 25.84 -7.36
N GLU A 96 -2.70 25.00 -7.01
CA GLU A 96 -3.56 25.24 -5.86
C GLU A 96 -3.25 24.20 -4.78
N SER A 97 -2.89 24.67 -3.58
CA SER A 97 -2.58 23.82 -2.44
C SER A 97 -3.89 23.40 -1.76
N LEU A 98 -4.23 22.12 -1.78
CA LEU A 98 -5.39 21.59 -1.03
C LEU A 98 -5.12 21.44 0.48
N THR A 99 -3.92 21.76 0.96
CA THR A 99 -3.55 21.66 2.39
C THR A 99 -2.65 22.84 2.81
N GLN A 100 -2.91 23.40 4.00
CA GLN A 100 -2.36 24.65 4.55
C GLN A 100 -0.84 24.72 4.81
N LYS A 101 -0.03 23.75 4.36
CA LYS A 101 1.42 23.72 4.66
C LYS A 101 2.25 23.77 3.38
N SER A 102 2.79 24.96 3.15
CA SER A 102 3.79 25.37 2.14
C SER A 102 3.46 25.06 0.68
N MET A 103 3.09 26.12 -0.03
CA MET A 103 3.00 26.18 -1.49
C MET A 103 4.41 26.25 -2.09
N VAL A 104 4.87 25.15 -2.70
CA VAL A 104 6.05 25.17 -3.58
C VAL A 104 5.55 25.22 -5.02
N CYS A 105 5.40 26.44 -5.54
CA CYS A 105 5.23 26.65 -6.98
C CYS A 105 6.58 26.31 -7.63
N TRP A 106 6.66 25.16 -8.30
CA TRP A 106 7.76 24.88 -9.20
C TRP A 106 7.66 25.82 -10.39
N ASN A 107 8.21 27.03 -10.25
CA ASN A 107 8.43 27.94 -11.36
C ASN A 107 9.70 27.50 -12.09
N SER A 108 9.66 26.32 -12.71
CA SER A 108 10.71 25.89 -13.63
C SER A 108 10.22 26.08 -15.06
N PRO A 109 10.80 27.00 -15.85
CA PRO A 109 10.41 27.24 -17.23
C PRO A 109 10.83 26.12 -18.21
N LEU A 110 11.27 24.97 -17.70
CA LEU A 110 11.99 23.95 -18.46
C LEU A 110 11.34 22.57 -18.32
N LEU A 111 10.04 22.45 -18.62
CA LEU A 111 9.42 21.18 -19.02
C LEU A 111 8.33 21.46 -20.06
N LEU A 112 8.73 22.08 -21.16
CA LEU A 112 8.11 21.80 -22.46
C LEU A 112 8.81 20.54 -22.98
N TRP A 113 8.06 19.44 -23.05
CA TRP A 113 8.35 18.43 -24.06
C TRP A 113 8.08 19.03 -25.44
#